data_AF-A0A3D4FG25-F1
#
_entry.id   AF-A0A3D4FG25-F1
#
_cell.length_a   1.000
_cell.length_b   1.000
_cell.length_c   1.000
_cell.angle_alpha   90.00
_cell.angle_beta   90.00
_cell.angle_gamma   90.00
#
_symmetry.space_group_name_H-M   'P 1'
#
loop_
_entity.id
_entity.type
_entity.pdbx_description
1 polymer ?
#
loop_
_entity_poly.entity_id
_entity_poly.type
_entity_poly.pdbx_seq_one_letter_code
_entity_poly.pdbx_strand_id
1 'polypeptide(L)'
;MQREKIDYDSEWCMEFSNEELYKHLITKFDNDSGVIIRTLSEDDDEVEIMSDIPIQFICFDGDKQDLFISFYVNQTSIFIKNEEIMFIDESVKNICTTSDTFGNVVYEGTLRNLTHIEMLTLFSEVIMCFIGAIEVEIIEEEVPYDKHYKEHNYYKSHSYEINIKNNNSKRKQKVFENITINY
;
A
#
# COMPACT_ATOMS: atom_id res chain seq x y z
N MET A 1 -12.18 -17.34 -19.48
CA MET A 1 -11.47 -16.08 -19.20
C MET A 1 -12.50 -14.96 -19.29
N GLN A 2 -13.15 -14.67 -18.17
CA GLN A 2 -14.16 -13.61 -18.09
C GLN A 2 -13.40 -12.28 -18.04
N ARG A 3 -13.70 -11.37 -18.98
CA ARG A 3 -13.19 -10.01 -18.95
C ARG A 3 -14.09 -9.22 -18.01
N GLU A 4 -13.57 -8.84 -16.85
CA GLU A 4 -14.22 -7.85 -16.01
C GLU A 4 -14.26 -6.51 -16.74
N LYS A 5 -15.42 -5.86 -16.64
CA LYS A 5 -15.68 -4.57 -17.26
C LYS A 5 -15.11 -3.52 -16.32
N ILE A 6 -13.97 -2.94 -16.69
CA ILE A 6 -13.31 -1.88 -15.94
C ILE A 6 -14.20 -0.64 -16.05
N ASP A 7 -14.74 -0.20 -14.92
CA ASP A 7 -15.49 1.05 -14.83
C ASP A 7 -14.50 2.18 -14.54
N TYR A 8 -14.01 2.83 -15.59
CA TYR A 8 -13.09 3.96 -15.49
C TYR A 8 -13.77 5.24 -14.95
N ASP A 9 -15.08 5.21 -14.70
CA ASP A 9 -15.89 6.34 -14.24
C ASP A 9 -16.23 6.27 -12.74
N SER A 10 -15.62 5.36 -11.95
CA SER A 10 -15.77 5.42 -10.50
C SER A 10 -15.16 6.73 -9.98
N GLU A 11 -15.86 7.37 -9.03
CA GLU A 11 -15.39 8.59 -8.38
C GLU A 11 -13.99 8.37 -7.76
N TRP A 12 -13.75 7.15 -7.29
CA TRP A 12 -12.59 6.72 -6.52
C TRP A 12 -12.00 5.42 -7.07
N CYS A 13 -10.67 5.37 -7.28
CA CYS A 13 -10.02 4.21 -7.91
C CYS A 13 -9.61 3.08 -6.94
N MET A 14 -9.84 3.25 -5.63
CA MET A 14 -9.42 2.31 -4.58
C MET A 14 -10.59 1.86 -3.68
N GLU A 15 -11.80 1.79 -4.24
CA GLU A 15 -12.97 1.23 -3.53
C GLU A 15 -13.03 -0.29 -3.77
N PHE A 16 -12.48 -1.07 -2.84
CA PHE A 16 -12.39 -2.53 -2.95
C PHE A 16 -13.52 -3.23 -2.19
N SER A 17 -14.11 -4.26 -2.80
CA SER A 17 -14.99 -5.19 -2.10
C SER A 17 -14.21 -6.21 -1.26
N ASN A 18 -14.85 -6.75 -0.22
CA ASN A 18 -14.27 -7.83 0.59
C ASN A 18 -13.87 -9.06 -0.26
N GLU A 19 -14.65 -9.38 -1.31
CA GLU A 19 -14.34 -10.48 -2.23
C GLU A 19 -13.04 -10.21 -3.00
N GLU A 20 -12.84 -8.98 -3.49
CA GLU A 20 -11.62 -8.58 -4.19
C GLU A 20 -10.41 -8.65 -3.25
N LEU A 21 -10.53 -8.08 -2.03
CA LEU A 21 -9.48 -8.12 -1.02
C LEU A 21 -9.08 -9.57 -0.70
N TYR A 22 -10.05 -10.46 -0.53
CA TYR A 22 -9.76 -11.87 -0.29
C TYR A 22 -9.00 -12.51 -1.45
N LYS A 23 -9.59 -12.43 -2.64
CA LYS A 23 -9.13 -13.16 -3.84
C LYS A 23 -7.82 -12.61 -4.40
N HIS A 24 -7.55 -11.33 -4.25
CA HIS A 24 -6.43 -10.66 -4.92
C HIS A 24 -5.33 -10.19 -3.97
N LEU A 25 -5.60 -10.04 -2.67
CA LEU A 25 -4.60 -9.64 -1.66
C LEU A 25 -4.37 -10.72 -0.60
N ILE A 26 -5.38 -11.11 0.19
CA ILE A 26 -5.23 -12.00 1.36
C ILE A 26 -4.64 -13.36 0.95
N THR A 27 -5.22 -13.98 -0.08
CA THR A 27 -4.80 -15.33 -0.55
C THR A 27 -3.35 -15.39 -1.04
N LYS A 28 -2.69 -14.25 -1.26
CA LYS A 28 -1.25 -14.19 -1.60
C LYS A 28 -0.37 -14.64 -0.44
N PHE A 29 -0.89 -14.64 0.78
CA PHE A 29 -0.15 -14.94 2.00
C PHE A 29 -0.57 -16.27 2.65
N ASP A 30 -1.55 -17.00 2.11
CA ASP A 30 -2.08 -18.27 2.68
C ASP A 30 -1.02 -19.34 2.95
N ASN A 31 0.07 -19.34 2.18
CA ASN A 31 1.14 -20.33 2.30
C ASN A 31 2.31 -19.87 3.18
N ASP A 32 2.26 -18.65 3.72
CA ASP A 32 3.31 -18.12 4.60
C ASP A 32 2.93 -18.37 6.07
N SER A 33 3.51 -19.42 6.65
CA SER A 33 3.27 -19.78 8.06
C SER A 33 3.72 -18.70 9.06
N GLY A 34 4.49 -17.71 8.63
CA GLY A 34 4.90 -16.57 9.45
C GLY A 34 3.92 -15.41 9.46
N VAL A 35 2.89 -15.45 8.61
CA VAL A 35 1.89 -14.38 8.45
C VAL A 35 0.61 -14.78 9.19
N ILE A 36 0.12 -13.87 10.03
CA ILE A 36 -1.14 -14.03 10.76
C ILE A 36 -2.05 -12.90 10.33
N ILE A 37 -3.11 -13.25 9.60
CA ILE A 37 -4.02 -12.27 9.01
C ILE A 37 -5.16 -11.98 9.96
N ARG A 38 -5.45 -10.69 10.15
CA ARG A 38 -6.69 -10.20 10.76
C ARG A 38 -7.31 -9.13 9.89
N THR A 39 -8.62 -9.16 9.77
CA THR A 39 -9.42 -8.22 8.98
C THR A 39 -10.29 -7.42 9.94
N LEU A 40 -10.23 -6.09 9.88
CA LEU A 40 -10.91 -5.20 10.82
C LEU A 40 -11.79 -4.18 10.10
N SER A 41 -12.85 -3.73 10.75
CA SER A 41 -13.71 -2.62 10.32
C SER A 41 -13.07 -1.25 10.64
N GLU A 42 -13.73 -0.16 10.27
CA GLU A 42 -13.32 1.21 10.64
C GLU A 42 -13.26 1.43 12.17
N ASP A 43 -14.07 0.70 12.93
CA ASP A 43 -14.14 0.79 14.40
C ASP A 43 -13.14 -0.17 15.10
N ASP A 44 -12.19 -0.74 14.37
CA ASP A 44 -11.22 -1.76 14.82
C ASP A 44 -11.84 -3.09 15.30
N ASP A 45 -13.12 -3.34 14.98
CA ASP A 45 -13.78 -4.61 15.26
C ASP A 45 -13.36 -5.67 14.24
N GLU A 46 -13.21 -6.93 14.69
CA GLU A 46 -12.86 -8.04 13.80
C GLU A 46 -14.01 -8.38 12.84
N VAL A 47 -13.68 -8.42 11.54
CA VAL A 47 -14.63 -8.61 10.44
C VAL A 47 -14.37 -9.95 9.78
N GLU A 48 -15.41 -10.77 9.63
CA GLU A 48 -15.31 -11.96 8.79
C GLU A 48 -15.26 -11.56 7.30
N ILE A 49 -14.35 -12.19 6.55
CA ILE A 49 -14.10 -11.90 5.12
C ILE A 49 -15.38 -11.93 4.27
N MET A 50 -16.28 -12.87 4.55
CA MET A 50 -17.52 -13.06 3.78
C MET A 50 -18.72 -12.29 4.36
N SER A 51 -18.49 -11.41 5.35
CA SER A 51 -19.54 -10.57 5.90
C SER A 51 -19.80 -9.33 5.02
N ASP A 52 -20.95 -8.71 5.25
CA ASP A 52 -21.35 -7.46 4.58
C ASP A 52 -20.70 -6.21 5.21
N ILE A 53 -19.91 -6.37 6.28
CA ILE A 53 -19.19 -5.27 6.93
C ILE A 53 -17.92 -4.99 6.11
N PRO A 54 -17.70 -3.76 5.61
CA PRO A 54 -16.50 -3.44 4.86
C PRO A 54 -15.23 -3.67 5.67
N ILE A 55 -14.24 -4.33 5.06
CA ILE A 55 -12.90 -4.45 5.63
C ILE A 55 -12.18 -3.12 5.39
N GLN A 56 -11.80 -2.46 6.48
CA GLN A 56 -11.06 -1.21 6.44
C GLN A 56 -9.56 -1.43 6.65
N PHE A 57 -9.19 -2.44 7.44
CA PHE A 57 -7.81 -2.78 7.74
C PHE A 57 -7.53 -4.27 7.57
N ILE A 58 -6.32 -4.60 7.10
CA ILE A 58 -5.80 -5.97 7.08
C ILE A 58 -4.43 -5.97 7.75
N CYS A 59 -4.31 -6.64 8.89
CA CYS A 59 -3.06 -6.86 9.61
C CYS A 59 -2.41 -8.15 9.14
N PHE A 60 -1.08 -8.18 9.02
CA PHE A 60 -0.30 -9.33 8.55
C PHE A 60 0.54 -9.99 9.65
N ASP A 61 0.52 -9.43 10.86
CA ASP A 61 1.24 -9.92 12.03
C ASP A 61 0.34 -10.10 13.27
N GLY A 62 -0.96 -10.29 13.01
CA GLY A 62 -1.98 -10.58 14.01
C GLY A 62 -2.25 -9.40 14.94
N ASP A 63 -2.20 -9.64 16.25
CA ASP A 63 -2.48 -8.63 17.28
C ASP A 63 -1.39 -7.58 17.46
N LYS A 64 -0.21 -7.77 16.85
CA LYS A 64 0.89 -6.79 16.94
C LYS A 64 0.56 -5.52 16.17
N GLN A 65 -0.06 -5.68 14.99
CA GLN A 65 -0.39 -4.60 14.08
C GLN A 65 0.82 -3.70 13.74
N ASP A 66 2.04 -4.28 13.72
CA ASP A 66 3.24 -3.57 13.23
C ASP A 66 3.31 -3.64 11.70
N LEU A 67 2.51 -4.47 11.03
CA LEU A 67 2.40 -4.51 9.57
C LEU A 67 0.95 -4.66 9.16
N PHE A 68 0.36 -3.59 8.64
CA PHE A 68 -1.02 -3.59 8.17
C PHE A 68 -1.24 -2.65 6.99
N ILE A 69 -2.35 -2.84 6.30
CA ILE A 69 -2.83 -1.97 5.21
C ILE A 69 -4.20 -1.41 5.58
N SER A 70 -4.45 -0.14 5.26
CA SER A 70 -5.74 0.53 5.42
C SER A 70 -6.27 1.03 4.07
N PHE A 71 -7.60 0.98 3.88
CA PHE A 71 -8.24 1.28 2.60
C PHE A 71 -9.25 2.42 2.68
N TYR A 72 -8.86 3.64 2.35
CA TYR A 72 -9.81 4.72 2.11
C TYR A 72 -10.05 4.91 0.62
N VAL A 73 -11.23 5.38 0.25
CA VAL A 73 -11.65 5.51 -1.16
C VAL A 73 -10.64 6.28 -2.02
N ASN A 74 -10.02 7.33 -1.46
CA ASN A 74 -9.04 8.18 -2.14
C ASN A 74 -7.58 7.91 -1.74
N GLN A 75 -7.34 7.03 -0.77
CA GLN A 75 -6.01 6.71 -0.25
C GLN A 75 -5.95 5.31 0.34
N THR A 76 -4.99 4.50 -0.10
CA THR A 76 -4.59 3.27 0.61
C THR A 76 -3.24 3.50 1.28
N SER A 77 -3.07 3.05 2.51
CA SER A 77 -1.80 3.18 3.24
C SER A 77 -1.31 1.84 3.75
N ILE A 78 -0.01 1.57 3.61
CA ILE A 78 0.65 0.43 4.26
C ILE A 78 1.48 0.97 5.41
N PHE A 79 1.20 0.49 6.61
CA PHE A 79 1.92 0.85 7.83
C PHE A 79 2.90 -0.25 8.20
N ILE A 80 4.13 0.16 8.49
CA ILE A 80 5.19 -0.73 8.96
C ILE A 80 5.85 -0.09 10.18
N LYS A 81 5.54 -0.60 11.37
CA LYS A 81 5.93 -0.04 12.68
C LYS A 81 5.40 1.39 12.81
N ASN A 82 6.30 2.37 12.76
CA ASN A 82 5.96 3.80 12.85
C ASN A 82 6.00 4.51 11.50
N GLU A 83 6.25 3.77 10.41
CA GLU A 83 6.40 4.32 9.06
C GLU A 83 5.13 4.06 8.24
N GLU A 84 4.81 4.97 7.33
CA GLU A 84 3.64 4.90 6.43
C GLU A 84 4.06 5.03 4.96
N ILE A 85 3.55 4.13 4.12
CA ILE A 85 3.62 4.23 2.67
C ILE A 85 2.22 4.55 2.15
N MET A 86 2.07 5.73 1.55
CA MET A 86 0.80 6.27 1.06
C MET A 86 0.66 6.06 -0.46
N PHE A 87 -0.48 5.50 -0.85
CA PHE A 87 -0.95 5.39 -2.23
C PHE A 87 -2.16 6.31 -2.37
N ILE A 88 -1.97 7.46 -3.03
CA ILE A 88 -2.97 8.53 -3.09
C ILE A 88 -3.56 8.59 -4.50
N ASP A 89 -4.89 8.64 -4.62
CA ASP A 89 -5.59 8.82 -5.90
C ASP A 89 -5.17 10.15 -6.55
N GLU A 90 -4.81 10.11 -7.84
CA GLU A 90 -4.43 11.30 -8.60
C GLU A 90 -5.49 12.42 -8.57
N SER A 91 -6.78 12.10 -8.40
CA SER A 91 -7.86 13.10 -8.33
C SER A 91 -7.73 14.03 -7.12
N VAL A 92 -7.07 13.58 -6.04
CA VAL A 92 -6.90 14.36 -4.80
C VAL A 92 -5.45 14.78 -4.55
N LYS A 93 -4.45 14.21 -5.23
CA LYS A 93 -3.04 14.60 -5.06
C LYS A 93 -2.80 16.11 -5.16
N ASN A 94 -3.56 16.82 -6.01
CA ASN A 94 -3.44 18.26 -6.20
C ASN A 94 -3.99 19.12 -5.05
N ILE A 95 -4.67 18.52 -4.08
CA ILE A 95 -5.15 19.19 -2.87
C ILE A 95 -4.45 18.66 -1.60
N CYS A 96 -3.69 17.56 -1.70
CA CYS A 96 -2.81 17.09 -0.63
C CYS A 96 -1.72 18.10 -0.35
N THR A 97 -1.61 18.50 0.91
CA THR A 97 -0.64 19.48 1.40
C THR A 97 0.65 18.82 1.85
N THR A 98 1.70 19.63 2.04
CA THR A 98 2.94 19.16 2.66
C THR A 98 2.67 18.53 4.03
N SER A 99 1.74 19.06 4.83
CA SER A 99 1.41 18.48 6.14
C SER A 99 0.75 17.10 6.05
N ASP A 100 0.03 16.81 4.97
CA ASP A 100 -0.61 15.51 4.78
C ASP A 100 0.39 14.42 4.40
N THR A 101 1.55 14.80 3.85
CA THR A 101 2.57 13.90 3.32
C THR A 101 3.88 13.94 4.12
N PHE A 102 3.99 14.84 5.09
CA PHE A 102 5.23 15.09 5.82
C PHE A 102 5.66 13.87 6.63
N GLY A 103 6.85 13.34 6.33
CA GLY A 103 7.41 12.18 7.00
C GLY A 103 6.89 10.84 6.48
N ASN A 104 6.03 10.84 5.45
CA ASN A 104 5.44 9.64 4.86
C ASN A 104 6.05 9.34 3.49
N VAL A 105 6.14 8.07 3.14
CA VAL A 105 6.57 7.64 1.81
C VAL A 105 5.40 7.74 0.84
N VAL A 106 5.44 8.69 -0.09
CA VAL A 106 4.38 8.85 -1.11
C VAL A 106 4.75 8.10 -2.38
N TYR A 107 3.89 7.16 -2.81
CA TYR A 107 4.01 6.49 -4.09
C TYR A 107 3.61 7.41 -5.25
N GLU A 108 4.49 7.54 -6.26
CA GLU A 108 4.32 8.48 -7.39
C GLU A 108 3.91 7.82 -8.71
N GLY A 109 3.67 6.52 -8.71
CA GLY A 109 3.04 5.84 -9.84
C GLY A 109 1.62 6.34 -10.13
N THR A 110 1.07 5.94 -11.28
CA THR A 110 -0.29 6.33 -11.69
C THR A 110 -1.29 5.22 -11.37
N LEU A 111 -2.03 5.36 -10.27
CA LEU A 111 -2.99 4.35 -9.79
C LEU A 111 -4.19 4.22 -10.74
N ARG A 112 -4.74 5.32 -11.26
CA ARG A 112 -5.87 5.29 -12.20
C ARG A 112 -5.60 4.55 -13.53
N ASN A 113 -4.35 4.18 -13.82
CA ASN A 113 -4.01 3.33 -14.96
C ASN A 113 -4.07 1.83 -14.65
N LEU A 114 -4.26 1.46 -13.39
CA LEU A 114 -4.30 0.09 -12.89
C LEU A 114 -5.75 -0.36 -12.67
N THR A 115 -6.00 -1.63 -12.90
CA THR A 115 -7.21 -2.31 -12.42
C THR A 115 -7.11 -2.58 -10.92
N HIS A 116 -8.23 -2.84 -10.23
CA HIS A 116 -8.20 -3.27 -8.83
C HIS A 116 -7.29 -4.48 -8.60
N ILE A 117 -7.29 -5.45 -9.53
CA ILE A 117 -6.41 -6.62 -9.44
C ILE A 117 -4.93 -6.21 -9.47
N GLU A 118 -4.55 -5.28 -10.35
CA GLU A 118 -3.18 -4.78 -10.46
C GLU A 118 -2.79 -3.96 -9.23
N MET A 119 -3.68 -3.13 -8.68
CA MET A 119 -3.44 -2.38 -7.44
C MET A 119 -3.26 -3.32 -6.24
N LEU A 120 -4.16 -4.27 -6.04
CA LEU A 120 -4.06 -5.24 -4.95
C LEU A 120 -2.83 -6.14 -5.11
N THR A 121 -2.43 -6.44 -6.35
CA THR A 121 -1.15 -7.12 -6.62
C THR A 121 0.03 -6.25 -6.20
N LEU A 122 0.08 -4.98 -6.62
CA LEU A 122 1.10 -4.01 -6.20
C LEU A 122 1.21 -3.95 -4.67
N PHE A 123 0.09 -3.79 -3.97
CA PHE A 123 0.07 -3.73 -2.51
C PHE A 123 0.62 -5.02 -1.88
N SER A 124 0.17 -6.19 -2.36
CA SER A 124 0.69 -7.48 -1.87
C SER A 124 2.20 -7.61 -2.06
N GLU A 125 2.71 -7.14 -3.19
CA GLU A 125 4.13 -7.20 -3.52
C GLU A 125 4.98 -6.28 -2.64
N VAL A 126 4.44 -5.11 -2.28
CA VAL A 126 5.06 -4.19 -1.32
C VAL A 126 5.04 -4.82 0.08
N ILE A 127 3.90 -5.29 0.56
CA ILE A 127 3.74 -5.95 1.89
C ILE A 127 4.70 -7.14 2.02
N MET A 128 4.85 -7.96 0.97
CA MET A 128 5.79 -9.10 0.96
C MET A 128 7.24 -8.71 1.24
N CYS A 129 7.64 -7.47 0.94
CA CYS A 129 8.99 -6.99 1.24
C CYS A 129 9.20 -6.80 2.76
N PHE A 130 8.13 -6.56 3.52
CA PHE A 130 8.18 -6.23 4.95
C PHE A 130 7.89 -7.41 5.88
N ILE A 131 7.53 -8.59 5.35
CA ILE A 131 7.30 -9.79 6.18
C ILE A 131 8.58 -10.12 6.97
N GLY A 132 8.46 -10.14 8.30
CA GLY A 132 9.57 -10.40 9.21
C GLY A 132 10.54 -9.24 9.42
N ALA A 133 10.16 -8.01 9.05
CA ALA A 133 10.95 -6.80 9.30
C ALA A 133 11.15 -6.55 10.82
N ILE A 134 12.41 -6.29 11.19
CA ILE A 134 12.83 -5.98 12.56
C ILE A 134 13.04 -4.47 12.72
N GLU A 135 13.68 -3.85 11.74
CA GLU A 135 13.91 -2.40 11.66
C GLU A 135 13.68 -1.96 10.20
N VAL A 136 13.19 -0.72 10.04
CA VAL A 136 12.98 -0.06 8.75
C VAL A 136 13.72 1.28 8.81
N GLU A 137 14.54 1.54 7.81
CA GLU A 137 15.21 2.83 7.61
C GLU A 137 14.79 3.40 6.26
N ILE A 138 14.40 4.67 6.24
CA ILE A 138 13.94 5.36 5.04
C ILE A 138 14.90 6.50 4.75
N ILE A 139 15.41 6.51 3.52
CA ILE A 139 16.21 7.60 2.97
C ILE A 139 15.34 8.29 1.92
N GLU A 140 15.09 9.58 2.12
CA GLU A 140 14.31 10.43 1.23
C GLU A 140 15.23 11.40 0.48
N GLU A 141 15.03 11.51 -0.83
CA GLU A 141 15.72 12.48 -1.67
C GLU A 141 14.71 13.26 -2.53
N GLU A 142 14.77 14.59 -2.46
CA GLU A 142 13.95 15.47 -3.32
C GLU A 142 14.36 15.27 -4.79
N VAL A 143 13.38 14.95 -5.65
CA VAL A 143 13.62 14.76 -7.07
C VAL A 143 13.25 16.01 -7.86
N PRO A 144 14.10 16.44 -8.82
CA PRO A 144 13.75 17.54 -9.71
C PRO A 144 12.60 17.14 -10.63
N TYR A 145 11.75 18.11 -10.96
CA TYR A 145 10.63 17.91 -11.89
C TYR A 145 11.08 17.38 -13.26
N ASP A 146 10.45 16.30 -13.73
CA ASP A 146 10.58 15.78 -15.09
C ASP A 146 9.29 15.06 -15.56
N LYS A 147 9.33 14.33 -16.68
CA LYS A 147 8.14 13.61 -17.19
C LYS A 147 7.70 12.43 -16.32
N HIS A 148 8.59 11.90 -15.48
CA HIS A 148 8.32 10.81 -14.56
C HIS A 148 7.81 11.32 -13.22
N TYR A 149 8.23 12.52 -12.79
CA TYR A 149 7.81 13.14 -11.53
C TYR A 149 6.83 14.30 -11.74
N LYS A 150 5.62 14.16 -11.19
CA LYS A 150 4.55 15.15 -11.36
C LYS A 150 4.80 16.35 -10.45
N GLU A 151 4.56 17.56 -10.97
CA GLU A 151 4.46 18.76 -10.14
C GLU A 151 3.09 18.74 -9.45
N HIS A 152 3.09 18.64 -8.12
CA HIS A 152 1.89 18.77 -7.31
C HIS A 152 1.81 20.18 -6.73
N ASN A 153 0.60 20.69 -6.52
CA ASN A 153 0.41 22.09 -6.10
C ASN A 153 1.00 22.41 -4.72
N TYR A 154 1.06 21.44 -3.81
CA TYR A 154 1.34 21.69 -2.39
C TYR A 154 2.34 20.74 -1.73
N TYR A 155 2.93 19.79 -2.47
CA TYR A 155 4.05 18.98 -1.98
C TYR A 155 5.00 18.65 -3.14
N LYS A 156 6.25 18.29 -2.80
CA LYS A 156 7.25 17.89 -3.79
C LYS A 156 7.33 16.37 -3.84
N SER A 157 7.56 15.83 -5.03
CA SER A 157 7.89 14.42 -5.19
C SER A 157 9.29 14.14 -4.62
N HIS A 158 9.44 12.94 -4.09
CA HIS A 158 10.71 12.40 -3.59
C HIS A 158 10.94 11.01 -4.15
N SER A 159 12.20 10.61 -4.26
CA SER A 159 12.57 9.20 -4.36
C SER A 159 12.89 8.67 -2.96
N TYR A 160 12.54 7.41 -2.72
CA TYR A 160 12.72 6.75 -1.44
C TYR A 160 13.55 5.49 -1.58
N GLU A 161 14.55 5.34 -0.72
CA GLU A 161 15.23 4.07 -0.49
C GLU A 161 14.83 3.55 0.90
N ILE A 162 14.18 2.39 0.93
CA ILE A 162 13.73 1.73 2.15
C ILE A 162 14.63 0.52 2.41
N ASN A 163 15.32 0.55 3.54
CA ASN A 163 16.25 -0.46 3.98
C ASN A 163 15.65 -1.27 5.13
N ILE A 164 15.38 -2.55 4.87
CA ILE A 164 14.76 -3.46 5.82
C ILE A 164 15.83 -4.36 6.44
N LYS A 165 15.86 -4.37 7.77
CA LYS A 165 16.61 -5.36 8.53
C LYS A 165 15.66 -6.48 8.92
N ASN A 166 16.01 -7.71 8.56
CA ASN A 166 15.29 -8.91 8.95
C ASN A 166 16.27 -10.07 9.15
N ASN A 167 15.75 -11.26 9.47
CA ASN A 167 16.56 -12.46 9.68
C ASN A 167 16.90 -13.21 8.38
N ASN A 168 16.57 -12.66 7.21
CA ASN A 168 16.82 -13.33 5.94
C ASN A 168 18.31 -13.31 5.60
N SER A 169 18.83 -14.45 5.16
CA SER A 169 20.26 -14.60 4.83
C SER A 169 20.64 -14.00 3.46
N LYS A 170 19.66 -13.65 2.62
CA LYS A 170 19.88 -13.10 1.28
C LYS A 170 19.10 -11.79 1.14
N ARG A 171 19.84 -10.71 0.87
CA ARG A 171 19.27 -9.42 0.51
C ARG A 171 18.74 -9.46 -0.91
N LYS A 172 17.50 -9.01 -1.09
CA LYS A 172 16.78 -8.78 -2.33
C LYS A 172 16.54 -7.28 -2.49
N GLN A 173 16.22 -6.89 -3.71
CA GLN A 173 15.84 -5.54 -4.04
C GLN A 173 14.61 -5.59 -4.94
N LYS A 174 13.66 -4.69 -4.70
CA LYS A 174 12.52 -4.47 -5.57
C LYS A 174 12.26 -2.98 -5.73
N VAL A 175 11.85 -2.58 -6.93
CA VAL A 175 11.61 -1.19 -7.30
C VAL A 175 10.14 -1.03 -7.68
N PHE A 176 9.51 -0.01 -7.13
CA PHE A 176 8.13 0.38 -7.36
C PHE A 176 8.12 1.89 -7.67
N GLU A 177 8.21 2.24 -8.95
CA GLU A 177 8.28 3.64 -9.40
C GLU A 177 9.39 4.42 -8.68
N ASN A 178 9.03 5.34 -7.77
CA ASN A 178 9.94 6.18 -7.00
C ASN A 178 10.44 5.54 -5.69
N ILE A 179 10.04 4.30 -5.37
CA ILE A 179 10.39 3.60 -4.13
C ILE A 179 11.28 2.40 -4.46
N THR A 180 12.46 2.33 -3.85
CA THR A 180 13.33 1.16 -3.88
C THR A 180 13.35 0.51 -2.50
N ILE A 181 13.01 -0.78 -2.41
CA ILE A 181 12.99 -1.54 -1.16
C ILE A 181 14.09 -2.60 -1.19
N ASN A 182 14.99 -2.54 -0.21
CA ASN A 182 16.07 -3.49 0.01
C ASN A 182 15.76 -4.34 1.25
N TYR A 183 15.57 -5.66 1.09
CA TYR A 183 14.98 -6.54 2.12
C TYR A 183 15.49 -7.97 2.10
#